data_AF-A0A925TWI9-F1
#
_entry.id   AF-A0A925TWI9-F1
#
_cell.length_a   1.000
_cell.length_b   1.000
_cell.length_c   1.000
_cell.angle_alpha   90.00
_cell.angle_beta   90.00
_cell.angle_gamma   90.00
#
_symmetry.space_group_name_H-M   'P 1'
#
loop_
_entity.id
_entity.type
_entity.pdbx_description
1 polymer ?
#
loop_
_entity_poly.entity_id
_entity_poly.type
_entity_poly.pdbx_seq_one_letter_code
_entity_poly.pdbx_strand_id
1 'polypeptide(L)'
;MLGYSDFHGNFYVYDTDRSVHLEHQKIQSVQFKQNSIAYMNSSGELKYYSNHQVTDLEISNPRFYLNTDHYLYYSFGYNFSLYDGKKKETLGFIQNNPYAFSDSIAAMHDYANYFFVYWKDKFVELEQHPVKYIRAGKNIVAYVDDQSFFKIFYQNEKLTIDNNPPYTVQCASSTVSYIDNYRYFKIFWSGKVYEMYNASEIYCSNDETVFRMDYNTFCDAQIVVAEDNLTPLFKTGDDIVAFIDDEERFNIFYKGISNEYYSSVPKQYDVIDNMIWWVDDNNFFHVFYDGEDYLIESYTPKKIRADKNTIVYTDNYGKLKAFFMGESLEVTSSIILDFELNNELIMYNVIPNKYEFYKLK
;
A
#
# COMPACT_ATOMS: atom_id res chain seq x y z
N MET A 1 -7.47 -5.08 -13.66
CA MET A 1 -7.78 -4.42 -14.98
C MET A 1 -6.83 -3.25 -15.20
N LEU A 2 -6.50 -2.89 -16.44
CA LEU A 2 -5.69 -1.70 -16.74
C LEU A 2 -6.38 -0.83 -17.78
N GLY A 3 -6.23 0.49 -17.68
CA GLY A 3 -6.81 1.43 -18.63
C GLY A 3 -5.78 2.31 -19.31
N TYR A 4 -6.12 2.80 -20.49
CA TYR A 4 -5.28 3.66 -21.30
C TYR A 4 -6.13 4.66 -22.07
N SER A 5 -5.54 5.80 -22.45
CA SER A 5 -6.14 6.74 -23.38
C SER A 5 -5.49 6.62 -24.75
N ASP A 6 -6.29 6.69 -25.81
CA ASP A 6 -5.75 6.81 -27.16
C ASP A 6 -5.29 8.25 -27.46
N PHE A 7 -4.75 8.48 -28.67
CA PHE A 7 -4.25 9.79 -29.08
C PHE A 7 -5.35 10.84 -29.29
N HIS A 8 -6.62 10.45 -29.40
CA HIS A 8 -7.76 11.36 -29.44
C HIS A 8 -8.29 11.67 -28.02
N GLY A 9 -7.74 11.02 -27.00
CA GLY A 9 -8.16 11.14 -25.61
C GLY A 9 -9.33 10.24 -25.23
N ASN A 10 -9.76 9.31 -26.09
CA ASN A 10 -10.77 8.32 -25.70
C ASN A 10 -10.17 7.37 -24.66
N PHE A 11 -10.92 7.06 -23.60
CA PHE A 11 -10.48 6.18 -22.53
C PHE A 11 -11.01 4.77 -22.71
N TYR A 12 -10.11 3.80 -22.60
CA TYR A 12 -10.39 2.37 -22.70
C TYR A 12 -9.91 1.64 -21.45
N VAL A 13 -10.57 0.53 -21.13
CA VAL A 13 -10.11 -0.46 -20.16
C VAL A 13 -9.87 -1.79 -20.85
N TYR A 14 -8.77 -2.47 -20.54
CA TYR A 14 -8.60 -3.87 -20.84
C TYR A 14 -9.23 -4.73 -19.74
N ASP A 15 -10.33 -5.38 -20.10
CA ASP A 15 -11.14 -6.22 -19.24
C ASP A 15 -11.47 -7.52 -19.99
N THR A 16 -11.19 -8.68 -19.37
CA THR A 16 -11.52 -10.01 -19.92
C THR A 16 -11.12 -10.19 -21.39
N ASP A 17 -9.83 -9.99 -21.65
CA ASP A 17 -9.17 -10.17 -22.95
C ASP A 17 -9.62 -9.24 -24.09
N ARG A 18 -10.34 -8.17 -23.76
CA ARG A 18 -10.77 -7.15 -24.73
C ARG A 18 -10.61 -5.73 -24.19
N SER A 19 -10.37 -4.79 -25.09
CA SER A 19 -10.48 -3.37 -24.78
C SER A 19 -11.95 -2.93 -24.85
N VAL A 20 -12.47 -2.42 -23.73
CA VAL A 20 -13.80 -1.81 -23.62
C VAL A 20 -13.63 -0.29 -23.65
N HIS A 21 -14.32 0.37 -24.57
CA HIS A 21 -14.34 1.82 -24.66
C HIS A 21 -15.29 2.40 -23.58
N LEU A 22 -14.78 3.26 -22.71
CA LEU A 22 -15.52 3.83 -21.58
C LEU A 22 -15.91 5.29 -21.79
N GLU A 23 -14.99 6.13 -22.28
CA GLU A 23 -15.24 7.57 -22.44
C GLU A 23 -14.73 8.11 -23.77
N HIS A 24 -15.51 8.99 -24.40
CA HIS A 24 -15.18 9.66 -25.67
C HIS A 24 -14.26 10.88 -25.53
N GLN A 25 -13.86 11.21 -24.29
CA GLN A 25 -13.07 12.38 -23.98
C GLN A 25 -12.03 12.05 -22.90
N LYS A 26 -10.98 12.86 -22.85
CA LYS A 26 -9.92 12.71 -21.87
C LYS A 26 -10.51 12.80 -20.46
N ILE A 27 -10.35 11.73 -19.71
CA ILE A 27 -10.71 11.66 -18.29
C ILE A 27 -9.81 12.58 -17.46
N GLN A 28 -10.33 13.08 -16.34
CA GLN A 28 -9.58 13.94 -15.43
C GLN A 28 -8.62 13.15 -14.54
N SER A 29 -9.02 11.97 -14.09
CA SER A 29 -8.22 11.09 -13.24
C SER A 29 -8.77 9.66 -13.24
N VAL A 30 -7.94 8.67 -12.88
CA VAL A 30 -8.32 7.26 -12.75
C VAL A 30 -7.50 6.55 -11.68
N GLN A 31 -8.12 5.60 -10.99
CA GLN A 31 -7.49 4.69 -10.04
C GLN A 31 -7.89 3.25 -10.34
N PHE A 32 -6.90 2.40 -10.58
CA PHE A 32 -7.06 0.99 -10.91
C PHE A 32 -6.92 0.10 -9.68
N LYS A 33 -7.79 -0.89 -9.57
CA LYS A 33 -7.69 -1.99 -8.60
C LYS A 33 -7.98 -3.31 -9.28
N GLN A 34 -7.89 -4.44 -8.56
CA GLN A 34 -7.93 -5.76 -9.19
C GLN A 34 -9.20 -5.94 -10.03
N ASN A 35 -10.35 -5.65 -9.42
CA ASN A 35 -11.68 -5.90 -9.96
C ASN A 35 -12.52 -4.63 -10.16
N SER A 36 -11.93 -3.45 -9.98
CA SER A 36 -12.63 -2.18 -10.14
C SER A 36 -11.75 -1.07 -10.73
N ILE A 37 -12.40 -0.09 -11.32
CA ILE A 37 -11.79 1.18 -11.73
C ILE A 37 -12.71 2.30 -11.29
N ALA A 38 -12.18 3.27 -10.54
CA ALA A 38 -12.86 4.53 -10.29
C ALA A 38 -12.17 5.62 -11.10
N TYR A 39 -12.96 6.45 -11.77
CA TYR A 39 -12.41 7.53 -12.59
C TYR A 39 -13.36 8.73 -12.62
N MET A 40 -12.80 9.91 -12.89
CA MET A 40 -13.59 11.12 -13.15
C MET A 40 -13.60 11.41 -14.64
N ASN A 41 -14.80 11.50 -15.23
CA ASN A 41 -14.93 11.87 -16.64
C ASN A 41 -14.62 13.36 -16.87
N SER A 42 -14.70 13.80 -18.13
CA SER A 42 -14.37 15.19 -18.51
C SER A 42 -15.29 16.23 -17.84
N SER A 43 -16.52 15.87 -17.49
CA SER A 43 -17.48 16.70 -16.77
C SER A 43 -17.29 16.70 -15.24
N GLY A 44 -16.34 15.90 -14.73
CA GLY A 44 -16.07 15.77 -13.30
C GLY A 44 -17.01 14.79 -12.58
N GLU A 45 -17.76 13.98 -13.30
CA GLU A 45 -18.62 12.94 -12.70
C GLU A 45 -17.77 11.73 -12.31
N LEU A 46 -17.95 11.24 -11.08
CA LEU A 46 -17.31 10.04 -10.57
C LEU A 46 -18.02 8.80 -11.09
N LYS A 47 -17.31 8.01 -11.89
CA LYS A 47 -17.77 6.74 -12.45
C LYS A 47 -17.05 5.58 -11.78
N TYR A 48 -17.75 4.46 -11.66
CA TYR A 48 -17.19 3.22 -11.12
C TYR A 48 -17.43 2.07 -12.09
N TYR A 49 -16.36 1.54 -12.66
CA TYR A 49 -16.40 0.37 -13.54
C TYR A 49 -16.07 -0.89 -12.75
N SER A 50 -17.01 -1.83 -12.71
CA SER A 50 -16.83 -3.16 -12.11
C SER A 50 -17.80 -4.14 -12.76
N ASN A 51 -17.50 -5.44 -12.72
CA ASN A 51 -18.37 -6.48 -13.30
C ASN A 51 -18.80 -6.17 -14.74
N HIS A 52 -17.87 -5.67 -15.56
CA HIS A 52 -18.06 -5.28 -16.96
C HIS A 52 -19.07 -4.13 -17.20
N GLN A 53 -19.46 -3.38 -16.18
CA GLN A 53 -20.44 -2.30 -16.27
C GLN A 53 -19.93 -1.01 -15.63
N VAL A 54 -20.27 0.12 -16.25
CA VAL A 54 -20.09 1.45 -15.64
C VAL A 54 -21.31 1.74 -14.77
N THR A 55 -21.07 2.00 -13.50
CA THR A 55 -22.05 2.57 -12.58
C THR A 55 -21.79 4.07 -12.47
N ASP A 56 -22.84 4.86 -12.69
CA ASP A 56 -22.83 6.29 -12.35
C ASP A 56 -23.25 6.44 -10.89
N LEU A 57 -22.40 7.06 -10.08
CA LEU A 57 -22.69 7.30 -8.67
C LEU A 57 -23.51 8.58 -8.46
N GLU A 58 -23.80 9.33 -9.53
CA GLU A 58 -24.48 10.62 -9.49
C GLU A 58 -23.73 11.64 -8.60
N ILE A 59 -22.40 11.52 -8.55
CA ILE A 59 -21.51 12.41 -7.80
C ILE A 59 -20.67 13.21 -8.78
N SER A 60 -20.81 14.54 -8.74
CA SER A 60 -20.00 15.45 -9.52
C SER A 60 -18.99 16.18 -8.63
N ASN A 61 -17.75 16.25 -9.11
CA ASN A 61 -16.61 16.94 -8.49
C ASN A 61 -16.42 16.57 -7.01
N PRO A 62 -16.24 15.28 -6.68
CA PRO A 62 -15.95 14.89 -5.31
C PRO A 62 -14.66 15.56 -4.84
N ARG A 63 -14.58 15.91 -3.55
CA ARG A 63 -13.35 16.54 -3.01
C ARG A 63 -12.17 15.56 -3.05
N PHE A 64 -12.45 14.27 -2.89
CA PHE A 64 -11.54 13.18 -3.23
C PHE A 64 -12.32 11.91 -3.54
N TYR A 65 -11.65 10.95 -4.18
CA TYR A 65 -12.04 9.55 -4.17
C TYR A 65 -10.81 8.64 -4.00
N LEU A 66 -11.01 7.48 -3.38
CA LEU A 66 -10.01 6.45 -3.16
C LEU A 66 -10.63 5.09 -3.49
N ASN A 67 -10.15 4.46 -4.56
CA ASN A 67 -10.54 3.13 -4.97
C ASN A 67 -9.62 2.09 -4.32
N THR A 68 -10.20 1.12 -3.61
CA THR A 68 -9.51 -0.06 -3.07
C THR A 68 -10.00 -1.33 -3.78
N ASP A 69 -9.45 -2.50 -3.42
CA ASP A 69 -9.92 -3.76 -4.00
C ASP A 69 -11.36 -4.09 -3.57
N HIS A 70 -11.79 -3.59 -2.40
CA HIS A 70 -13.12 -3.85 -1.84
C HIS A 70 -14.07 -2.64 -1.81
N TYR A 71 -13.59 -1.42 -1.56
CA TYR A 71 -14.44 -0.22 -1.42
C TYR A 71 -13.96 0.93 -2.31
N LEU A 72 -14.91 1.70 -2.85
CA LEU A 72 -14.65 3.04 -3.34
C LEU A 72 -15.08 4.05 -2.26
N TYR A 73 -14.12 4.76 -1.68
CA TYR A 73 -14.37 5.90 -0.80
C TYR A 73 -14.46 7.17 -1.60
N TYR A 74 -15.38 8.06 -1.22
CA TYR A 74 -15.47 9.38 -1.81
C TYR A 74 -16.12 10.38 -0.87
N SER A 75 -15.94 11.65 -1.19
CA SER A 75 -16.51 12.74 -0.41
C SER A 75 -17.28 13.74 -1.26
N PHE A 76 -18.46 14.12 -0.77
CA PHE A 76 -19.30 15.15 -1.38
C PHE A 76 -19.72 16.16 -0.32
N GLY A 77 -19.29 17.42 -0.49
CA GLY A 77 -19.32 18.41 0.58
C GLY A 77 -18.45 17.94 1.75
N TYR A 78 -19.06 17.76 2.91
CA TYR A 78 -18.41 17.24 4.11
C TYR A 78 -18.88 15.82 4.48
N ASN A 79 -19.69 15.18 3.64
CA ASN A 79 -20.12 13.81 3.89
C ASN A 79 -19.17 12.83 3.22
N PHE A 80 -18.88 11.75 3.92
CA PHE A 80 -18.03 10.66 3.48
C PHE A 80 -18.88 9.44 3.26
N SER A 81 -18.64 8.78 2.15
CA SER A 81 -19.37 7.59 1.78
C SER A 81 -18.40 6.57 1.23
N LEU A 82 -18.81 5.31 1.33
CA LEU A 82 -18.21 4.24 0.57
C LEU A 82 -19.24 3.62 -0.36
N TYR A 83 -18.73 2.97 -1.40
CA TYR A 83 -19.49 2.14 -2.31
C TYR A 83 -18.80 0.78 -2.43
N ASP A 84 -19.54 -0.31 -2.21
CA ASP A 84 -19.03 -1.69 -2.22
C ASP A 84 -19.23 -2.40 -3.58
N GLY A 85 -19.63 -1.65 -4.60
CA GLY A 85 -20.02 -2.20 -5.91
C GLY A 85 -21.50 -2.53 -6.04
N LYS A 86 -22.29 -2.45 -4.95
CA LYS A 86 -23.74 -2.74 -4.95
C LYS A 86 -24.55 -1.67 -4.22
N LYS A 87 -24.08 -1.22 -3.06
CA LYS A 87 -24.75 -0.23 -2.21
C LYS A 87 -23.78 0.87 -1.80
N LYS A 88 -24.35 2.07 -1.63
CA LYS A 88 -23.70 3.20 -0.99
C LYS A 88 -23.97 3.16 0.50
N GLU A 89 -22.94 3.39 1.30
CA GLU A 89 -23.06 3.60 2.75
C GLU A 89 -22.51 4.98 3.12
N THR A 90 -23.25 5.70 3.97
CA THR A 90 -22.77 6.98 4.50
C THR A 90 -21.98 6.71 5.77
N LEU A 91 -20.69 6.97 5.71
CA LEU A 91 -19.75 6.74 6.80
C LEU A 91 -19.86 7.81 7.89
N GLY A 92 -20.15 9.05 7.49
CA GLY A 92 -20.31 10.17 8.41
C GLY A 92 -19.80 11.47 7.83
N PHE A 93 -19.28 12.33 8.69
CA PHE A 93 -18.80 13.67 8.37
C PHE A 93 -17.37 13.85 8.88
N ILE A 94 -16.42 14.24 8.04
CA ILE A 94 -15.06 14.55 8.48
C ILE A 94 -15.03 15.96 9.03
N GLN A 95 -14.71 16.04 10.32
CA GLN A 95 -14.38 17.26 11.04
C GLN A 95 -12.84 17.48 11.02
N ASN A 96 -12.30 18.14 12.04
CA ASN A 96 -10.86 18.33 12.23
C ASN A 96 -10.15 17.10 12.87
N ASN A 97 -10.85 15.98 13.06
CA ASN A 97 -10.28 14.78 13.66
C ASN A 97 -9.58 13.90 12.60
N PRO A 98 -8.56 13.11 12.99
CA PRO A 98 -7.92 12.18 12.08
C PRO A 98 -8.90 11.11 11.59
N TYR A 99 -8.66 10.60 10.38
CA TYR A 99 -9.39 9.49 9.77
C TYR A 99 -8.42 8.64 8.94
N ALA A 100 -8.78 7.39 8.68
CA ALA A 100 -8.01 6.53 7.80
C ALA A 100 -8.91 5.56 7.03
N PHE A 101 -8.65 5.40 5.73
CA PHE A 101 -9.37 4.48 4.85
C PHE A 101 -8.41 3.44 4.32
N SER A 102 -8.84 2.18 4.30
CA SER A 102 -8.09 1.09 3.70
C SER A 102 -9.05 0.10 3.03
N ASP A 103 -8.52 -1.04 2.60
CA ASP A 103 -9.22 -1.94 1.69
C ASP A 103 -10.61 -2.34 2.20
N SER A 104 -10.68 -2.96 3.39
CA SER A 104 -11.91 -3.49 3.97
C SER A 104 -12.30 -2.82 5.30
N ILE A 105 -11.67 -1.69 5.63
CA ILE A 105 -11.90 -0.98 6.89
C ILE A 105 -11.77 0.53 6.72
N ALA A 106 -12.60 1.27 7.45
CA ALA A 106 -12.54 2.71 7.55
C ALA A 106 -12.61 3.15 9.02
N ALA A 107 -11.74 4.05 9.43
CA ALA A 107 -11.64 4.57 10.79
C ALA A 107 -11.95 6.07 10.81
N MET A 108 -12.88 6.49 11.66
CA MET A 108 -13.41 7.86 11.64
C MET A 108 -14.12 8.23 12.95
N HIS A 109 -14.52 9.50 13.06
CA HIS A 109 -15.37 9.99 14.13
C HIS A 109 -16.78 10.32 13.64
N ASP A 110 -17.77 10.16 14.52
CA ASP A 110 -19.16 10.56 14.26
C ASP A 110 -19.44 12.03 14.64
N TYR A 111 -20.72 12.42 14.66
CA TYR A 111 -21.13 13.77 15.07
C TYR A 111 -20.91 14.06 16.56
N ALA A 112 -20.88 13.04 17.41
CA ALA A 112 -20.60 13.15 18.84
C ALA A 112 -19.10 13.06 19.16
N ASN A 113 -18.26 12.99 18.12
CA ASN A 113 -16.80 12.79 18.21
C ASN A 113 -16.39 11.44 18.82
N TYR A 114 -17.28 10.45 18.81
CA TYR A 114 -16.94 9.09 19.17
C TYR A 114 -16.19 8.46 18.00
N PHE A 115 -15.15 7.69 18.31
CA PHE A 115 -14.29 7.05 17.34
C PHE A 115 -14.82 5.66 17.00
N PHE A 116 -15.04 5.40 15.71
CA PHE A 116 -15.55 4.15 15.19
C PHE A 116 -14.66 3.59 14.08
N VAL A 117 -14.81 2.29 13.86
CA VAL A 117 -14.43 1.65 12.61
C VAL A 117 -15.66 1.09 11.91
N TYR A 118 -15.75 1.32 10.59
CA TYR A 118 -16.64 0.58 9.72
C TYR A 118 -15.89 -0.64 9.20
N TRP A 119 -16.32 -1.83 9.61
CA TRP A 119 -15.68 -3.10 9.28
C TRP A 119 -16.73 -4.20 9.16
N LYS A 120 -16.65 -5.02 8.10
CA LYS A 120 -17.63 -6.07 7.77
C LYS A 120 -19.08 -5.58 7.84
N ASP A 121 -19.35 -4.48 7.13
CA ASP A 121 -20.67 -3.85 7.03
C ASP A 121 -21.29 -3.37 8.36
N LYS A 122 -20.45 -3.12 9.37
CA LYS A 122 -20.92 -2.66 10.69
C LYS A 122 -20.04 -1.56 11.23
N PHE A 123 -20.67 -0.62 11.93
CA PHE A 123 -19.98 0.33 12.79
C PHE A 123 -19.64 -0.34 14.13
N VAL A 124 -18.37 -0.25 14.53
CA VAL A 124 -17.87 -0.70 15.82
C VAL A 124 -17.31 0.52 16.55
N GLU A 125 -17.91 0.86 17.69
CA GLU A 125 -17.40 1.92 18.57
C GLU A 125 -16.09 1.46 19.21
N LEU A 126 -15.04 2.27 19.06
CA LEU A 126 -13.75 2.02 19.67
C LEU A 126 -13.50 2.93 20.86
N GLU A 127 -13.76 4.24 20.74
CA GLU A 127 -13.55 5.21 21.83
C GLU A 127 -14.66 6.26 21.89
N GLN A 128 -14.91 6.80 23.08
CA GLN A 128 -15.93 7.85 23.31
C GLN A 128 -15.36 9.28 23.22
N HIS A 129 -14.08 9.40 22.83
CA HIS A 129 -13.39 10.68 22.64
C HIS A 129 -12.59 10.64 21.33
N PRO A 130 -12.28 11.81 20.73
CA PRO A 130 -11.36 11.91 19.62
C PRO A 130 -10.03 11.22 19.90
N VAL A 131 -9.55 10.45 18.93
CA VAL A 131 -8.22 9.85 18.97
C VAL A 131 -7.21 10.83 18.39
N LYS A 132 -5.97 10.75 18.85
CA LYS A 132 -4.88 11.66 18.47
C LYS A 132 -4.21 11.27 17.15
N TYR A 133 -4.20 9.97 16.84
CA TYR A 133 -3.56 9.42 15.65
C TYR A 133 -4.28 8.17 15.17
N ILE A 134 -4.30 7.93 13.85
CA ILE A 134 -4.89 6.74 13.23
C ILE A 134 -4.03 6.32 12.03
N ARG A 135 -3.78 5.01 11.90
CA ARG A 135 -3.30 4.38 10.68
C ARG A 135 -4.12 3.12 10.41
N ALA A 136 -4.59 2.97 9.16
CA ALA A 136 -5.37 1.81 8.74
C ALA A 136 -4.55 0.93 7.79
N GLY A 137 -4.49 -0.36 8.10
CA GLY A 137 -4.13 -1.42 7.18
C GLY A 137 -5.37 -2.08 6.59
N LYS A 138 -5.23 -3.10 5.71
CA LYS A 138 -6.38 -3.64 4.94
C LYS A 138 -7.53 -4.12 5.84
N ASN A 139 -7.22 -4.66 7.02
CA ASN A 139 -8.18 -5.22 7.98
C ASN A 139 -7.85 -4.91 9.45
N ILE A 140 -7.01 -3.90 9.69
CA ILE A 140 -6.46 -3.57 11.01
C ILE A 140 -6.38 -2.05 11.16
N VAL A 141 -6.60 -1.53 12.36
CA VAL A 141 -6.43 -0.10 12.64
C VAL A 141 -5.57 0.06 13.88
N ALA A 142 -4.46 0.76 13.72
CA ALA A 142 -3.59 1.19 14.82
C ALA A 142 -3.90 2.66 15.13
N TYR A 143 -4.03 3.01 16.41
CA TYR A 143 -4.40 4.36 16.81
C TYR A 143 -3.86 4.72 18.19
N VAL A 144 -3.82 6.03 18.46
CA VAL A 144 -3.46 6.58 19.77
C VAL A 144 -4.69 7.29 20.34
N ASP A 145 -5.19 6.84 21.49
CA ASP A 145 -6.40 7.40 22.09
C ASP A 145 -6.18 8.78 22.75
N ASP A 146 -7.23 9.30 23.39
CA ASP A 146 -7.19 10.60 24.09
C ASP A 146 -6.24 10.59 25.31
N GLN A 147 -5.96 9.41 25.88
CA GLN A 147 -5.05 9.20 27.01
C GLN A 147 -3.60 8.92 26.55
N SER A 148 -3.34 8.96 25.23
CA SER A 148 -2.06 8.62 24.61
C SER A 148 -1.68 7.14 24.69
N PHE A 149 -2.64 6.24 24.91
CA PHE A 149 -2.38 4.80 24.83
C PHE A 149 -2.39 4.35 23.38
N PHE A 150 -1.39 3.53 23.03
CA PHE A 150 -1.31 2.91 21.72
C PHE A 150 -2.20 1.67 21.69
N LYS A 151 -3.13 1.64 20.74
CA LYS A 151 -4.14 0.61 20.60
C LYS A 151 -4.20 0.06 19.19
N ILE A 152 -4.61 -1.19 19.08
CA ILE A 152 -4.88 -1.87 17.80
C ILE A 152 -6.30 -2.43 17.84
N PHE A 153 -7.09 -2.14 16.81
CA PHE A 153 -8.29 -2.89 16.48
C PHE A 153 -7.95 -3.99 15.48
N TYR A 154 -8.11 -5.24 15.89
CA TYR A 154 -7.81 -6.42 15.07
C TYR A 154 -8.85 -7.52 15.35
N GLN A 155 -9.39 -8.12 14.29
CA GLN A 155 -10.36 -9.23 14.38
C GLN A 155 -11.55 -8.98 15.34
N ASN A 156 -12.12 -7.76 15.33
CA ASN A 156 -13.21 -7.33 16.23
C ASN A 156 -12.82 -7.19 17.72
N GLU A 157 -11.54 -7.14 18.02
CA GLU A 157 -11.03 -6.90 19.37
C GLU A 157 -10.29 -5.56 19.43
N LYS A 158 -10.50 -4.83 20.52
CA LYS A 158 -9.73 -3.63 20.87
C LYS A 158 -8.62 -4.04 21.84
N LEU A 159 -7.38 -3.95 21.39
CA LEU A 159 -6.19 -4.31 22.15
C LEU A 159 -5.45 -3.04 22.57
N THR A 160 -5.17 -2.89 23.86
CA THR A 160 -4.19 -1.91 24.36
C THR A 160 -2.81 -2.53 24.21
N ILE A 161 -1.98 -1.95 23.36
CA ILE A 161 -0.65 -2.46 23.01
C ILE A 161 0.42 -1.83 23.90
N ASP A 162 0.32 -0.51 24.13
CA ASP A 162 1.23 0.23 24.99
C ASP A 162 0.49 1.37 25.70
N ASN A 163 0.97 1.76 26.88
CA ASN A 163 0.46 2.90 27.63
C ASN A 163 1.08 4.22 27.18
N ASN A 164 1.91 4.20 26.14
CA ASN A 164 2.54 5.37 25.55
C ASN A 164 2.34 5.37 24.02
N PRO A 165 2.35 6.55 23.38
CA PRO A 165 2.28 6.62 21.93
C PRO A 165 3.59 6.10 21.32
N PRO A 166 3.54 5.39 20.17
CA PRO A 166 4.73 4.98 19.46
C PRO A 166 5.38 6.18 18.75
N TYR A 167 6.65 6.08 18.37
CA TYR A 167 7.32 7.07 17.53
C TYR A 167 6.89 7.00 16.07
N THR A 168 6.55 5.80 15.59
CA THR A 168 6.06 5.59 14.23
C THR A 168 5.27 4.29 14.18
N VAL A 169 4.40 4.16 13.20
CA VAL A 169 3.56 2.98 12.98
C VAL A 169 3.42 2.77 11.49
N GLN A 170 3.54 1.54 11.00
CA GLN A 170 3.11 1.12 9.67
C GLN A 170 2.11 -0.03 9.80
N CYS A 171 1.13 -0.09 8.91
CA CYS A 171 0.08 -1.12 8.93
C CYS A 171 -0.06 -1.76 7.54
N ALA A 172 -0.22 -3.08 7.52
CA ALA A 172 -0.59 -3.87 6.34
C ALA A 172 -1.89 -4.66 6.64
N SER A 173 -2.15 -5.83 6.06
CA SER A 173 -3.42 -6.54 6.32
C SER A 173 -3.56 -7.07 7.75
N SER A 174 -2.55 -7.78 8.24
CA SER A 174 -2.55 -8.49 9.53
C SER A 174 -1.37 -8.10 10.43
N THR A 175 -0.51 -7.20 9.96
CA THR A 175 0.73 -6.80 10.61
C THR A 175 0.76 -5.31 10.91
N VAL A 176 1.28 -4.95 12.09
CA VAL A 176 1.62 -3.58 12.45
C VAL A 176 3.07 -3.55 12.93
N SER A 177 3.92 -2.82 12.22
CA SER A 177 5.29 -2.57 12.67
C SER A 177 5.35 -1.17 13.29
N TYR A 178 6.00 -1.04 14.43
CA TYR A 178 6.08 0.23 15.13
C TYR A 178 7.37 0.33 15.95
N ILE A 179 7.74 1.56 16.29
CA ILE A 179 8.81 1.81 17.25
C ILE A 179 8.16 2.39 18.50
N ASP A 180 8.31 1.72 19.63
CA ASP A 180 7.71 2.16 20.89
C ASP A 180 8.43 3.39 21.48
N ASN A 181 7.89 3.95 22.57
CA ASN A 181 8.46 5.12 23.23
C ASN A 181 9.86 4.88 23.85
N TYR A 182 10.29 3.62 23.98
CA TYR A 182 11.62 3.20 24.46
C TYR A 182 12.59 2.84 23.32
N ARG A 183 12.21 3.16 22.06
CA ARG A 183 12.99 2.90 20.84
C ARG A 183 13.10 1.42 20.47
N TYR A 184 12.29 0.54 21.03
CA TYR A 184 12.26 -0.85 20.55
C TYR A 184 11.43 -0.94 19.27
N PHE A 185 12.03 -1.52 18.23
CA PHE A 185 11.31 -1.93 17.04
C PHE A 185 10.49 -3.18 17.35
N LYS A 186 9.18 -3.10 17.12
CA LYS A 186 8.20 -4.12 17.46
C LYS A 186 7.29 -4.44 16.29
N ILE A 187 6.90 -5.70 16.19
CA ILE A 187 5.97 -6.21 15.18
C ILE A 187 4.78 -6.83 15.91
N PHE A 188 3.59 -6.28 15.72
CA PHE A 188 2.35 -6.96 16.04
C PHE A 188 1.95 -7.84 14.85
N TRP A 189 1.84 -9.15 15.07
CA TRP A 189 1.37 -10.11 14.07
C TRP A 189 0.52 -11.18 14.74
N SER A 190 -0.64 -11.48 14.15
CA SER A 190 -1.55 -12.55 14.60
C SER A 190 -1.88 -12.48 16.12
N GLY A 191 -2.16 -11.28 16.62
CA GLY A 191 -2.53 -11.07 18.03
C GLY A 191 -1.37 -11.07 19.03
N LYS A 192 -0.12 -11.20 18.57
CA LYS A 192 1.09 -11.19 19.43
C LYS A 192 2.01 -10.05 19.06
N VAL A 193 2.68 -9.50 20.07
CA VAL A 193 3.76 -8.52 19.88
C VAL A 193 5.09 -9.24 19.95
N TYR A 194 5.94 -8.99 18.95
CA TYR A 194 7.30 -9.48 18.85
C TYR A 194 8.23 -8.27 18.98
N GLU A 195 9.10 -8.28 19.98
CA GLU A 195 10.15 -7.29 20.14
C GLU A 195 11.40 -7.74 19.38
N MET A 196 11.92 -6.89 18.50
CA MET A 196 13.01 -7.23 17.59
C MET A 196 14.37 -6.78 18.14
N TYR A 197 14.60 -5.47 18.14
CA TYR A 197 15.86 -4.86 18.58
C TYR A 197 15.61 -3.42 19.08
N ASN A 198 16.63 -2.82 19.69
CA ASN A 198 16.57 -1.42 20.12
C ASN A 198 17.08 -0.49 19.00
N ALA A 199 16.16 0.22 18.34
CA ALA A 199 16.45 1.23 17.32
C ALA A 199 16.87 2.56 17.96
N SER A 200 18.03 2.55 18.64
CA SER A 200 18.52 3.67 19.45
C SER A 200 18.71 4.96 18.65
N GLU A 201 19.01 4.85 17.36
CA GLU A 201 19.11 5.96 16.42
C GLU A 201 18.07 5.80 15.31
N ILE A 202 17.18 6.78 15.19
CA ILE A 202 16.18 6.81 14.11
C ILE A 202 16.06 8.19 13.49
N TYR A 203 15.97 8.17 12.17
CA TYR A 203 15.90 9.35 11.31
C TYR A 203 14.54 9.37 10.63
N CYS A 204 13.83 10.49 10.74
CA CYS A 204 12.56 10.69 10.05
C CYS A 204 12.86 11.43 8.75
N SER A 205 12.51 10.83 7.61
CA SER A 205 12.71 11.38 6.28
C SER A 205 11.37 11.65 5.61
N ASN A 206 11.19 12.87 5.13
CA ASN A 206 10.19 13.25 4.13
C ASN A 206 10.90 13.65 2.83
N ASP A 207 10.12 13.96 1.79
CA ASP A 207 10.64 14.26 0.44
C ASP A 207 11.67 15.42 0.39
N GLU A 208 11.70 16.31 1.38
CA GLU A 208 12.52 17.52 1.37
C GLU A 208 13.60 17.55 2.47
N THR A 209 13.47 16.75 3.53
CA THR A 209 14.30 16.84 4.72
C THR A 209 14.46 15.51 5.43
N VAL A 210 15.63 15.33 6.03
CA VAL A 210 15.91 14.26 6.99
C VAL A 210 16.38 14.90 8.27
N PHE A 211 15.86 14.45 9.39
CA PHE A 211 16.34 14.88 10.70
C PHE A 211 16.33 13.72 11.68
N ARG A 212 17.32 13.71 12.55
CA ARG A 212 17.35 12.84 13.73
C ARG A 212 16.14 13.16 14.63
N MET A 213 15.43 12.12 15.06
CA MET A 213 14.28 12.32 15.94
C MET A 213 14.70 12.58 17.39
N ASP A 214 14.19 13.68 17.94
CA ASP A 214 14.23 13.94 19.38
C ASP A 214 13.30 12.99 20.16
N TYR A 215 13.44 13.01 21.48
CA TYR A 215 12.53 12.33 22.38
C TYR A 215 11.12 12.97 22.30
N ASN A 216 10.09 12.13 22.17
CA ASN A 216 8.65 12.46 22.05
C ASN A 216 8.12 12.99 20.70
N THR A 217 8.88 12.95 19.60
CA THR A 217 8.38 13.37 18.27
C THR A 217 7.83 12.19 17.48
N PHE A 218 6.54 12.23 17.12
CA PHE A 218 5.94 11.25 16.20
C PHE A 218 6.42 11.49 14.75
N CYS A 219 6.86 10.44 14.05
CA CYS A 219 7.18 10.47 12.63
C CYS A 219 6.08 9.79 11.82
N ASP A 220 5.35 10.62 11.07
CA ASP A 220 4.37 10.17 10.08
C ASP A 220 4.99 9.89 8.70
N ALA A 221 6.27 10.24 8.53
CA ALA A 221 7.05 9.99 7.33
C ALA A 221 7.83 8.65 7.42
N GLN A 222 8.75 8.42 6.49
CA GLN A 222 9.53 7.19 6.46
C GLN A 222 10.67 7.25 7.47
N ILE A 223 10.83 6.21 8.28
CA ILE A 223 12.06 6.03 9.07
C ILE A 223 13.13 5.43 8.16
N VAL A 224 14.31 6.05 8.14
CA VAL A 224 15.45 5.64 7.31
C VAL A 224 16.65 5.28 8.17
N VAL A 225 17.60 4.54 7.59
CA VAL A 225 18.80 4.05 8.27
C VAL A 225 19.68 5.19 8.76
N ALA A 226 19.94 6.20 7.91
CA ALA A 226 20.78 7.34 8.23
C ALA A 226 20.41 8.59 7.41
N GLU A 227 20.97 9.75 7.76
CA GLU A 227 20.75 11.01 7.01
C GLU A 227 21.25 10.94 5.56
N ASP A 228 22.33 10.20 5.31
CA ASP A 228 22.94 9.98 3.99
C ASP A 228 22.55 8.64 3.36
N ASN A 229 21.82 7.79 4.09
CA ASN A 229 21.27 6.53 3.60
C ASN A 229 19.75 6.49 3.81
N LEU A 230 19.02 6.93 2.77
CA LEU A 230 17.55 7.02 2.76
C LEU A 230 16.84 5.66 2.62
N THR A 231 17.58 4.56 2.70
CA THR A 231 16.99 3.22 2.72
C THR A 231 16.04 3.12 3.92
N PRO A 232 14.78 2.69 3.73
CA PRO A 232 13.85 2.55 4.84
C PRO A 232 14.41 1.61 5.91
N LEU A 233 14.26 1.97 7.18
CA LEU A 233 14.65 1.10 8.29
C LEU A 233 13.77 -0.15 8.34
N PHE A 234 12.48 -0.01 8.02
CA PHE A 234 11.56 -1.13 7.88
C PHE A 234 10.44 -0.83 6.89
N LYS A 235 9.90 -1.89 6.28
CA LYS A 235 8.64 -1.88 5.52
C LYS A 235 7.77 -3.05 5.93
N THR A 236 6.47 -2.80 5.99
CA THR A 236 5.47 -3.73 6.51
C THR A 236 4.58 -4.27 5.40
N GLY A 237 4.53 -5.58 5.27
CA GLY A 237 3.62 -6.34 4.43
C GLY A 237 2.61 -7.13 5.26
N ASP A 238 1.77 -7.93 4.61
CA ASP A 238 0.59 -8.54 5.21
C ASP A 238 0.94 -9.48 6.38
N ASP A 239 1.86 -10.42 6.16
CA ASP A 239 2.42 -11.38 7.13
C ASP A 239 3.95 -11.34 7.16
N ILE A 240 4.51 -10.25 6.65
CA ILE A 240 5.94 -10.10 6.40
C ILE A 240 6.42 -8.70 6.78
N VAL A 241 7.63 -8.60 7.31
CA VAL A 241 8.29 -7.31 7.57
C VAL A 241 9.75 -7.44 7.18
N ALA A 242 10.21 -6.54 6.33
CA ALA A 242 11.64 -6.37 6.04
C ALA A 242 12.16 -5.25 6.93
N PHE A 243 13.29 -5.45 7.58
CA PHE A 243 13.90 -4.43 8.44
C PHE A 243 15.42 -4.54 8.49
N ILE A 244 16.04 -3.43 8.86
CA ILE A 244 17.46 -3.31 9.11
C ILE A 244 17.65 -3.19 10.61
N ASP A 245 18.55 -3.98 11.20
CA ASP A 245 18.82 -3.96 12.64
C ASP A 245 19.96 -2.98 13.02
N ASP A 246 20.30 -2.92 14.30
CA ASP A 246 21.36 -2.07 14.85
C ASP A 246 22.78 -2.52 14.47
N GLU A 247 22.94 -3.71 13.90
CA GLU A 247 24.18 -4.22 13.30
C GLU A 247 24.21 -4.00 11.77
N GLU A 248 23.29 -3.18 11.23
CA GLU A 248 23.15 -2.90 9.79
C GLU A 248 22.89 -4.14 8.93
N ARG A 249 22.29 -5.18 9.51
CA ARG A 249 21.92 -6.42 8.80
C ARG A 249 20.49 -6.34 8.29
N PHE A 250 20.26 -6.91 7.12
CA PHE A 250 18.95 -7.03 6.52
C PHE A 250 18.25 -8.31 7.01
N ASN A 251 17.11 -8.11 7.65
CA ASN A 251 16.33 -9.13 8.30
C ASN A 251 14.92 -9.22 7.69
N ILE A 252 14.36 -10.43 7.71
CA ILE A 252 12.97 -10.66 7.32
C ILE A 252 12.26 -11.40 8.45
N PHE A 253 11.20 -10.79 8.94
CA PHE A 253 10.18 -11.45 9.75
C PHE A 253 9.10 -11.98 8.80
N TYR A 254 8.81 -13.27 8.85
CA TYR A 254 7.77 -13.91 8.05
C TYR A 254 6.96 -14.88 8.89
N LYS A 255 5.65 -14.66 8.99
CA LYS A 255 4.69 -15.53 9.70
C LYS A 255 5.14 -15.94 11.13
N GLY A 256 5.69 -15.00 11.89
CA GLY A 256 6.10 -15.23 13.28
C GLY A 256 7.54 -15.72 13.47
N ILE A 257 8.30 -15.91 12.39
CA ILE A 257 9.70 -16.32 12.41
C ILE A 257 10.55 -15.17 11.88
N SER A 258 11.59 -14.78 12.60
CA SER A 258 12.57 -13.79 12.14
C SER A 258 13.89 -14.49 11.85
N ASN A 259 14.44 -14.27 10.67
CA ASN A 259 15.79 -14.72 10.31
C ASN A 259 16.62 -13.54 9.80
N GLU A 260 17.92 -13.60 10.04
CA GLU A 260 18.91 -12.80 9.33
C GLU A 260 19.02 -13.33 7.90
N TYR A 261 18.86 -12.45 6.90
CA TYR A 261 18.96 -12.83 5.48
C TYR A 261 20.24 -12.32 4.83
N TYR A 262 20.66 -11.10 5.15
CA TYR A 262 21.87 -10.51 4.56
C TYR A 262 22.65 -9.70 5.61
N SER A 263 23.97 -9.81 5.55
CA SER A 263 24.87 -9.12 6.48
C SER A 263 25.19 -7.67 6.08
N SER A 264 24.40 -7.08 5.17
CA SER A 264 24.58 -5.70 4.71
C SER A 264 23.24 -5.05 4.35
N VAL A 265 23.19 -3.73 4.45
CA VAL A 265 22.02 -2.92 4.05
C VAL A 265 21.82 -3.04 2.52
N PRO A 266 20.62 -3.44 2.05
CA PRO A 266 20.32 -3.45 0.63
C PRO A 266 20.37 -2.03 0.06
N LYS A 267 20.81 -1.90 -1.19
CA LYS A 267 20.79 -0.60 -1.90
C LYS A 267 19.37 -0.08 -2.10
N GLN A 268 18.44 -1.01 -2.26
CA GLN A 268 17.02 -0.72 -2.40
C GLN A 268 16.23 -1.97 -2.04
N TYR A 269 15.07 -1.80 -1.41
CA TYR A 269 14.12 -2.88 -1.23
C TYR A 269 12.68 -2.35 -1.15
N ASP A 270 11.73 -3.25 -1.37
CA ASP A 270 10.32 -2.98 -1.14
C ASP A 270 9.58 -4.21 -0.65
N VAL A 271 8.45 -3.97 0.02
CA VAL A 271 7.58 -5.02 0.56
C VAL A 271 6.19 -4.81 -0.04
N ILE A 272 5.70 -5.80 -0.76
CA ILE A 272 4.41 -5.78 -1.45
C ILE A 272 3.63 -7.00 -1.00
N ASP A 273 2.54 -6.76 -0.25
CA ASP A 273 1.74 -7.81 0.38
C ASP A 273 2.61 -8.81 1.16
N ASN A 274 2.84 -10.01 0.61
CA ASN A 274 3.63 -11.07 1.24
C ASN A 274 4.94 -11.38 0.49
N MET A 275 5.45 -10.40 -0.25
CA MET A 275 6.66 -10.52 -1.06
C MET A 275 7.63 -9.37 -0.78
N ILE A 276 8.92 -9.66 -0.84
CA ILE A 276 9.99 -8.66 -0.74
C ILE A 276 10.84 -8.78 -1.99
N TRP A 277 11.25 -7.65 -2.54
CA TRP A 277 12.38 -7.62 -3.46
C TRP A 277 13.45 -6.68 -2.95
N TRP A 278 14.71 -7.00 -3.23
CA TRP A 278 15.82 -6.13 -2.89
C TRP A 278 16.96 -6.23 -3.90
N VAL A 279 17.81 -5.21 -3.86
CA VAL A 279 19.09 -5.15 -4.58
C VAL A 279 20.19 -5.17 -3.54
N ASP A 280 21.03 -6.20 -3.57
CA ASP A 280 22.14 -6.33 -2.63
C ASP A 280 23.34 -5.41 -3.00
N ASP A 281 24.38 -5.47 -2.17
CA ASP A 281 25.62 -4.73 -2.37
C ASP A 281 26.37 -5.10 -3.65
N ASN A 282 26.22 -6.33 -4.14
CA ASN A 282 26.76 -6.82 -5.42
C ASN A 282 25.92 -6.44 -6.64
N ASN A 283 24.81 -5.71 -6.45
CA ASN A 283 23.82 -5.38 -7.48
C ASN A 283 22.99 -6.57 -7.95
N PHE A 284 22.91 -7.65 -7.18
CA PHE A 284 22.06 -8.78 -7.50
C PHE A 284 20.64 -8.48 -7.04
N PHE A 285 19.68 -8.90 -7.87
CA PHE A 285 18.26 -8.71 -7.64
C PHE A 285 17.65 -9.97 -7.10
N HIS A 286 17.13 -9.87 -5.88
CA HIS A 286 16.59 -10.98 -5.12
C HIS A 286 15.11 -10.77 -4.82
N VAL A 287 14.40 -11.87 -4.63
CA VAL A 287 13.00 -11.88 -4.27
C VAL A 287 12.78 -12.92 -3.17
N PHE A 288 12.13 -12.52 -2.09
CA PHE A 288 11.63 -13.43 -1.08
C PHE A 288 10.13 -13.64 -1.32
N TYR A 289 9.73 -14.89 -1.52
CA TYR A 289 8.36 -15.27 -1.79
C TYR A 289 8.03 -16.63 -1.16
N ASP A 290 6.93 -16.67 -0.40
CA ASP A 290 6.40 -17.88 0.25
C ASP A 290 7.41 -18.68 1.09
N GLY A 291 8.33 -17.98 1.78
CA GLY A 291 9.33 -18.63 2.65
C GLY A 291 10.67 -18.91 1.98
N GLU A 292 10.78 -18.70 0.67
CA GLU A 292 11.96 -19.02 -0.12
C GLU A 292 12.62 -17.73 -0.65
N ASP A 293 13.95 -17.76 -0.76
CA ASP A 293 14.77 -16.72 -1.38
C ASP A 293 15.13 -17.12 -2.82
N TYR A 294 14.95 -16.18 -3.74
CA TYR A 294 15.21 -16.35 -5.17
C TYR A 294 16.17 -15.27 -5.65
N LEU A 295 17.36 -15.69 -6.08
CA LEU A 295 18.23 -14.84 -6.90
C LEU A 295 17.65 -14.77 -8.32
N ILE A 296 17.01 -13.64 -8.65
CA ILE A 296 16.29 -13.45 -9.93
C ILE A 296 17.24 -12.99 -11.04
N GLU A 297 18.12 -12.03 -10.75
CA GLU A 297 19.10 -11.53 -11.72
C GLU A 297 20.43 -11.19 -11.05
N SER A 298 21.52 -11.35 -11.79
CA SER A 298 22.86 -10.91 -11.36
C SER A 298 23.16 -9.44 -11.68
N TYR A 299 22.13 -8.60 -11.76
CA TYR A 299 22.21 -7.16 -12.04
C TYR A 299 20.99 -6.43 -11.49
N THR A 300 21.11 -5.12 -11.29
CA THR A 300 20.01 -4.24 -10.87
C THR A 300 19.08 -3.95 -12.06
N PRO A 301 17.78 -4.32 -12.00
CA PRO A 301 16.82 -3.96 -13.03
C PRO A 301 16.65 -2.44 -13.13
N LYS A 302 16.41 -1.93 -14.34
CA LYS A 302 16.28 -0.48 -14.57
C LYS A 302 14.95 0.08 -14.07
N LYS A 303 13.89 -0.70 -14.21
CA LYS A 303 12.54 -0.35 -13.75
C LYS A 303 11.89 -1.60 -13.17
N ILE A 304 11.25 -1.44 -12.01
CA ILE A 304 10.56 -2.49 -11.26
C ILE A 304 9.14 -2.00 -10.93
N ARG A 305 8.16 -2.87 -11.12
CA ARG A 305 6.82 -2.76 -10.54
C ARG A 305 6.48 -4.08 -9.87
N ALA A 306 5.85 -4.01 -8.70
CA ALA A 306 5.40 -5.18 -7.98
C ALA A 306 3.95 -4.96 -7.52
N ASP A 307 3.15 -6.01 -7.62
CA ASP A 307 1.76 -6.03 -7.15
C ASP A 307 1.39 -7.47 -6.79
N LYS A 308 0.87 -7.69 -5.58
CA LYS A 308 0.51 -9.01 -5.04
C LYS A 308 1.66 -10.03 -5.19
N ASN A 309 1.46 -11.05 -6.03
CA ASN A 309 2.40 -12.16 -6.24
C ASN A 309 3.26 -11.98 -7.50
N THR A 310 3.32 -10.76 -8.04
CA THR A 310 3.94 -10.46 -9.32
C THR A 310 4.96 -9.35 -9.18
N ILE A 311 6.13 -9.56 -9.78
CA ILE A 311 7.12 -8.51 -10.05
C ILE A 311 7.36 -8.47 -11.55
N VAL A 312 7.25 -7.28 -12.13
CA VAL A 312 7.60 -7.04 -13.53
C VAL A 312 8.74 -6.05 -13.57
N TYR A 313 9.76 -6.37 -14.36
CA TYR A 313 10.97 -5.57 -14.43
C TYR A 313 11.60 -5.59 -15.81
N THR A 314 12.44 -4.58 -16.08
CA THR A 314 13.22 -4.52 -17.32
C THR A 314 14.65 -5.00 -17.10
N ASP A 315 15.14 -5.82 -18.03
CA ASP A 315 16.54 -6.22 -18.07
C ASP A 315 17.45 -5.06 -18.53
N ASN A 316 18.76 -5.31 -18.57
CA ASN A 316 19.74 -4.31 -19.01
C ASN A 316 19.54 -3.83 -20.46
N TYR A 317 18.87 -4.62 -21.31
CA TYR A 317 18.57 -4.30 -22.70
C TYR A 317 17.20 -3.64 -22.88
N GLY A 318 16.41 -3.50 -21.81
CA GLY A 318 15.06 -2.94 -21.85
C GLY A 318 13.99 -3.93 -22.30
N LYS A 319 14.29 -5.24 -22.28
CA LYS A 319 13.28 -6.28 -22.47
C LYS A 319 12.51 -6.50 -21.17
N LEU A 320 11.26 -6.96 -21.29
CA LEU A 320 10.35 -7.09 -20.16
C LEU A 320 10.34 -8.53 -19.65
N LYS A 321 10.58 -8.69 -18.36
CA LYS A 321 10.56 -9.96 -17.62
C LYS A 321 9.60 -9.88 -16.45
N ALA A 322 9.17 -11.02 -15.96
CA ALA A 322 8.36 -11.12 -14.76
C ALA A 322 8.81 -12.27 -13.87
N PHE A 323 8.67 -12.07 -12.57
CA PHE A 323 8.61 -13.13 -11.56
C PHE A 323 7.16 -13.23 -11.09
N PHE A 324 6.58 -14.42 -11.16
CA PHE A 324 5.18 -14.67 -10.81
C PHE A 324 5.03 -16.00 -10.08
N MET A 325 4.55 -15.95 -8.84
CA MET A 325 4.31 -17.13 -8.00
C MET A 325 5.49 -18.13 -7.94
N GLY A 326 6.73 -17.63 -7.80
CA GLY A 326 7.94 -18.49 -7.73
C GLY A 326 8.61 -18.78 -9.07
N GLU A 327 8.03 -18.36 -10.20
CA GLU A 327 8.57 -18.63 -11.53
C GLU A 327 8.99 -17.35 -12.26
N SER A 328 10.20 -17.35 -12.82
CA SER A 328 10.69 -16.29 -13.71
C SER A 328 10.35 -16.59 -15.17
N LEU A 329 9.86 -15.60 -15.91
CA LEU A 329 9.53 -15.71 -17.33
C LEU A 329 9.87 -14.44 -18.12
N GLU A 330 10.08 -14.61 -19.42
CA GLU A 330 10.19 -13.49 -20.36
C GLU A 330 8.79 -13.09 -20.85
N VAL A 331 8.40 -11.83 -20.64
CA VAL A 331 7.11 -11.29 -21.09
C VAL A 331 7.18 -10.92 -22.56
N THR A 332 8.28 -10.26 -22.97
CA THR A 332 8.55 -9.98 -24.38
C THR A 332 10.05 -9.87 -24.64
N SER A 333 10.47 -10.39 -25.79
CA SER A 333 11.85 -10.27 -26.29
C SER A 333 12.15 -8.89 -26.88
N SER A 334 11.13 -8.03 -27.03
CA SER A 334 11.23 -6.70 -27.62
C SER A 334 11.63 -5.67 -26.57
N ILE A 335 12.36 -4.63 -26.99
CA ILE A 335 12.69 -3.48 -26.13
C ILE A 335 11.41 -2.65 -25.96
N ILE A 336 10.97 -2.47 -24.72
CA ILE A 336 9.77 -1.70 -24.41
C ILE A 336 10.10 -0.24 -24.09
N LEU A 337 9.13 0.65 -24.27
CA LEU A 337 9.20 2.05 -23.83
C LEU A 337 8.75 2.19 -22.38
N ASP A 338 7.61 1.58 -22.07
CA ASP A 338 7.04 1.63 -20.73
C ASP A 338 6.15 0.41 -20.43
N PHE A 339 5.86 0.21 -19.14
CA PHE A 339 4.92 -0.79 -18.66
C PHE A 339 4.21 -0.37 -17.37
N GLU A 340 2.99 -0.87 -17.21
CA GLU A 340 2.18 -0.82 -16.01
C GLU A 340 1.76 -2.23 -15.60
N LEU A 341 1.55 -2.42 -14.30
CA LEU A 341 1.17 -3.68 -13.67
C LEU A 341 -0.08 -3.47 -12.82
N ASN A 342 -1.05 -4.38 -12.95
CA ASN A 342 -2.13 -4.55 -11.98
C ASN A 342 -2.42 -6.05 -11.80
N ASN A 343 -2.04 -6.57 -10.62
CA ASN A 343 -2.04 -7.97 -10.24
C ASN A 343 -1.28 -8.86 -11.24
N GLU A 344 -2.00 -9.46 -12.18
CA GLU A 344 -1.47 -10.43 -13.16
C GLU A 344 -1.48 -9.89 -14.59
N LEU A 345 -2.02 -8.68 -14.77
CA LEU A 345 -2.13 -8.03 -16.07
C LEU A 345 -1.00 -7.01 -16.22
N ILE A 346 -0.23 -7.21 -17.28
CA ILE A 346 0.86 -6.34 -17.69
C ILE A 346 0.39 -5.59 -18.93
N MET A 347 0.45 -4.26 -18.90
CA MET A 347 0.26 -3.42 -20.07
C MET A 347 1.59 -2.79 -20.43
N TYR A 348 2.06 -2.96 -21.65
CA TYR A 348 3.32 -2.40 -22.10
C TYR A 348 3.22 -1.86 -23.52
N ASN A 349 4.20 -1.06 -23.95
CA ASN A 349 4.24 -0.56 -25.32
C ASN A 349 5.66 -0.52 -25.87
N VAL A 350 5.83 -0.98 -27.12
CA VAL A 350 7.10 -0.92 -27.88
C VAL A 350 7.20 0.33 -28.76
N ILE A 351 6.06 0.95 -29.06
CA ILE A 351 5.95 2.24 -29.76
C ILE A 351 4.94 3.13 -29.03
N PRO A 352 5.01 4.46 -29.20
CA PRO A 352 4.09 5.37 -28.50
C PRO A 352 2.63 5.09 -28.84
N ASN A 353 1.75 5.14 -27.83
CA ASN A 353 0.29 5.00 -27.95
C ASN A 353 -0.22 3.68 -28.55
N LYS A 354 0.60 2.61 -28.59
CA LYS A 354 0.18 1.26 -28.96
C LYS A 354 0.48 0.30 -27.81
N TYR A 355 -0.56 -0.01 -27.06
CA TYR A 355 -0.48 -0.89 -25.89
C TYR A 355 -0.70 -2.35 -26.28
N GLU A 356 0.14 -3.21 -25.70
CA GLU A 356 0.03 -4.65 -25.71
C GLU A 356 -0.26 -5.11 -24.28
N PHE A 357 -0.97 -6.23 -24.16
CA PHE A 357 -1.40 -6.78 -22.89
C PHE A 357 -0.89 -8.21 -22.77
N TYR A 358 -0.30 -8.52 -21.61
CA TYR A 358 0.14 -9.86 -21.26
C TYR A 358 -0.48 -10.24 -19.93
N LYS A 359 -1.14 -11.40 -19.90
CA LYS A 359 -1.76 -11.95 -18.70
C LYS A 359 -0.95 -13.17 -18.27
N LEU A 360 -0.48 -13.17 -17.02
CA LEU A 360 0.41 -14.22 -16.50
C LEU A 360 -0.29 -15.59 -16.34
N LYS A 361 -1.61 -15.62 -16.08
CA LYS A 361 -2.47 -16.82 -16.07
C LYS A 361 -3.90 -16.55 -16.50
#